data_AF-S9ZT91-F1
#
_entry.id   AF-S9ZT91-F1
#
_cell.length_a   1.000
_cell.length_b   1.000
_cell.length_c   1.000
_cell.angle_alpha   90.00
_cell.angle_beta   90.00
_cell.angle_gamma   90.00
#
_symmetry.space_group_name_H-M   'P 1'
#
loop_
_entity.id
_entity.type
_entity.pdbx_description
1 polymer ?
#
loop_
_entity_poly.entity_id
_entity_poly.type
_entity_poly.pdbx_seq_one_letter_code
_entity_poly.pdbx_strand_id
1 'polypeptide(L)' 'DGDALQVLSFEAPANGTLNVVTDGSFTYTPNAGFVGSEVLTYTVSDGTTTSTGEFTIVVENEAPVVQDE' A
#
# COMPACT_ATOMS: atom_id res chain seq x y z
N ASP A 1 19.92 14.27 -4.20
CA ASP A 1 19.48 15.64 -4.54
C ASP A 1 18.58 16.18 -3.43
N GLY A 2 17.83 15.32 -2.74
CA GLY A 2 17.03 15.72 -1.58
C GLY A 2 15.64 16.22 -1.97
N ASP A 3 15.26 16.05 -3.24
CA ASP A 3 13.94 16.39 -3.74
C ASP A 3 12.86 15.49 -3.13
N ALA A 4 11.70 16.07 -2.87
CA ALA A 4 10.58 15.36 -2.27
C ALA A 4 10.00 14.35 -3.27
N LEU A 5 9.99 13.08 -2.88
CA LEU A 5 9.33 12.03 -3.66
C LEU A 5 7.82 12.20 -3.61
N GLN A 6 7.19 12.18 -4.77
CA GLN A 6 5.73 12.26 -4.92
C GLN A 6 5.22 10.99 -5.59
N VAL A 7 4.10 10.46 -5.08
CA VAL A 7 3.36 9.39 -5.77
C VAL A 7 2.57 10.00 -6.92
N LEU A 8 2.85 9.54 -8.15
CA LEU A 8 2.14 9.98 -9.35
C LEU A 8 0.91 9.13 -9.64
N SER A 9 1.04 7.81 -9.46
CA SER A 9 -0.04 6.86 -9.73
C SER A 9 0.11 5.59 -8.93
N PHE A 10 -1.02 4.94 -8.65
CA PHE A 10 -1.10 3.64 -7.98
C PHE A 10 -2.17 2.78 -8.66
N GLU A 11 -1.93 1.47 -8.64
CA GLU A 11 -2.91 0.47 -9.06
C GLU A 11 -4.03 0.36 -8.00
N ALA A 12 -5.28 0.36 -8.46
CA ALA A 12 -6.41 0.15 -7.57
C ALA A 12 -6.44 -1.32 -7.13
N PRO A 13 -6.51 -1.61 -5.81
CA PRO A 13 -6.61 -2.98 -5.34
C PRO A 13 -7.92 -3.64 -5.79
N ALA A 14 -7.88 -4.96 -6.01
CA ALA A 14 -9.05 -5.74 -6.40
C ALA A 14 -9.91 -6.11 -5.18
N ASN A 15 -9.30 -6.25 -4.01
CA ASN A 15 -9.94 -6.74 -2.79
C ASN A 15 -10.01 -5.70 -1.67
N GLY A 16 -9.98 -4.42 -2.01
CA GLY A 16 -10.14 -3.35 -1.04
C GLY A 16 -10.20 -1.97 -1.66
N THR A 17 -9.94 -0.97 -0.84
CA THR A 17 -9.75 0.42 -1.27
C THR A 17 -8.41 0.93 -0.75
N LEU A 18 -7.67 1.62 -1.60
CA LEU A 18 -6.41 2.25 -1.25
C LEU A 18 -6.56 3.77 -1.40
N ASN A 19 -6.31 4.50 -0.33
CA ASN A 19 -6.26 5.95 -0.36
C ASN A 19 -4.81 6.40 -0.16
N VAL A 20 -4.22 6.99 -1.20
CA VAL A 20 -2.82 7.41 -1.21
C VAL A 20 -2.74 8.93 -1.09
N VAL A 21 -1.85 9.40 -0.22
CA VAL A 21 -1.53 10.81 -0.03
C VAL A 21 -0.25 11.13 -0.79
N THR A 22 -0.09 12.38 -1.24
CA THR A 22 1.05 12.82 -2.07
C THR A 22 2.42 12.65 -1.42
N ASP A 23 2.48 12.53 -0.09
CA ASP A 23 3.69 12.28 0.70
C ASP A 23 4.12 10.79 0.72
N GLY A 24 3.35 9.92 0.05
CA GLY A 24 3.60 8.49 0.01
C GLY A 24 2.92 7.69 1.12
N SER A 25 2.25 8.36 2.07
CA SER A 25 1.42 7.67 3.06
C SER A 25 0.19 7.07 2.37
N PHE A 26 -0.19 5.85 2.77
CA PHE A 26 -1.39 5.20 2.24
C PHE A 26 -2.19 4.50 3.33
N THR A 27 -3.51 4.49 3.16
CA THR A 27 -4.44 3.70 3.97
C THR A 27 -5.10 2.66 3.08
N TYR A 28 -4.94 1.39 3.41
CA TYR A 28 -5.64 0.29 2.76
C TYR A 28 -6.79 -0.20 3.66
N THR A 29 -7.98 -0.29 3.09
CA THR A 29 -9.16 -0.89 3.74
C THR A 29 -9.58 -2.11 2.93
N PRO A 30 -9.35 -3.35 3.42
CA PRO A 30 -9.79 -4.55 2.73
C PRO A 30 -11.31 -4.63 2.66
N ASN A 31 -11.80 -5.31 1.63
CA ASN A 31 -13.21 -5.72 1.55
C ASN A 31 -13.54 -6.62 2.74
N ALA A 32 -14.77 -6.51 3.26
CA ALA A 32 -15.19 -7.30 4.40
C ALA A 32 -15.00 -8.80 4.15
N GLY A 33 -14.27 -9.47 5.05
CA GLY A 33 -13.97 -10.90 4.96
C GLY A 33 -12.83 -11.28 4.02
N PHE A 34 -12.15 -10.32 3.38
CA PHE A 34 -10.97 -10.62 2.59
C PHE A 34 -9.81 -11.07 3.49
N VAL A 35 -9.21 -12.20 3.13
CA VAL A 35 -7.99 -12.76 3.71
C VAL A 35 -7.15 -13.24 2.53
N GLY A 36 -5.92 -12.76 2.41
CA GLY A 36 -5.06 -13.04 1.27
C GLY A 36 -4.03 -11.97 1.00
N SER A 37 -3.35 -12.09 -0.14
CA SER A 37 -2.31 -11.15 -0.56
C SER A 37 -2.63 -10.50 -1.90
N GLU A 38 -2.27 -9.23 -2.05
CA GLU A 38 -2.35 -8.49 -3.31
C GLU A 38 -1.00 -7.85 -3.62
N VAL A 39 -0.60 -7.85 -4.90
CA VAL A 39 0.56 -7.10 -5.38
C VAL A 39 0.04 -5.89 -6.13
N LEU A 40 0.52 -4.70 -5.79
CA LEU A 40 0.11 -3.44 -6.40
C LEU A 40 1.32 -2.71 -6.97
N THR A 41 1.14 -2.15 -8.15
CA THR A 41 2.15 -1.31 -8.80
C THR A 41 1.96 0.16 -8.42
N TYR A 42 3.04 0.89 -8.20
CA TYR A 42 3.03 2.34 -7.97
C TYR A 42 4.16 3.03 -8.74
N THR A 43 3.95 4.31 -9.07
CA THR A 43 4.96 5.15 -9.72
C THR A 43 5.21 6.40 -8.89
N VAL A 44 6.48 6.69 -8.64
CA VAL A 44 6.96 7.87 -7.92
C VAL A 44 7.81 8.76 -8.83
N SER A 45 7.93 10.03 -8.45
CA SER A 45 8.80 11.00 -9.09
C SER A 45 9.51 11.87 -8.06
N ASP A 46 10.76 12.23 -8.32
CA ASP A 46 11.50 13.27 -7.59
C ASP A 46 11.37 14.65 -8.26
N GLY A 47 10.51 14.78 -9.28
CA GLY A 47 10.36 16.00 -10.10
C GLY A 47 11.25 16.02 -11.34
N THR A 48 12.22 15.12 -11.45
CA THR A 48 13.14 14.99 -12.59
C THR A 48 13.05 13.61 -13.24
N THR A 49 13.03 12.56 -12.43
CA THR A 49 13.01 11.15 -12.82
C THR A 49 11.78 10.46 -12.27
N THR A 50 11.23 9.53 -13.04
CA THR A 50 10.16 8.65 -12.58
C THR A 50 10.67 7.24 -12.34
N SER A 51 10.08 6.54 -11.38
CA SER A 51 10.39 5.14 -11.10
C SER A 51 9.14 4.38 -10.72
N THR A 52 9.06 3.13 -11.17
CA THR A 52 7.94 2.22 -10.90
C THR A 52 8.41 1.12 -9.96
N GLY A 53 7.59 0.80 -8.97
CA GLY A 53 7.82 -0.27 -8.01
C GLY A 53 6.55 -1.08 -7.76
N GLU A 54 6.73 -2.20 -7.09
CA GLU A 54 5.64 -3.07 -6.65
C GLU A 54 5.73 -3.24 -5.14
N PHE A 55 4.59 -3.37 -4.47
CA PHE A 55 4.53 -3.78 -3.07
C PHE A 55 3.42 -4.82 -2.86
N THR A 56 3.59 -5.63 -1.82
CA THR A 56 2.63 -6.67 -1.45
C THR A 56 1.88 -6.26 -0.19
N ILE A 57 0.56 -6.31 -0.24
CA ILE A 57 -0.32 -6.21 0.93
C ILE A 57 -0.69 -7.64 1.32
N VAL A 58 -0.59 -7.98 2.61
CA VAL A 58 -1.06 -9.25 3.15
C VAL A 58 -2.08 -8.96 4.24
N VAL A 59 -3.28 -9.52 4.09
CA VAL A 59 -4.37 -9.45 5.06
C VAL A 59 -4.52 -10.83 5.68
N GLU A 60 -4.18 -10.94 6.95
CA GLU A 60 -4.23 -12.18 7.71
C GLU A 60 -5.37 -12.13 8.73
N ASN A 61 -6.02 -13.26 8.91
CA ASN A 61 -6.92 -13.46 10.05
C ASN A 61 -6.11 -14.15 11.16
N GLU A 62 -5.52 -13.37 12.05
CA GLU A 62 -4.86 -13.94 13.23
C GLU A 62 -5.89 -14.30 14.31
N ALA A 63 -5.72 -15.50 14.88
CA ALA A 63 -6.45 -15.87 16.08
C ALA A 63 -6.02 -14.97 17.26
N PRO A 64 -6.90 -14.71 18.23
CA PRO A 64 -6.51 -13.94 19.41
C PRO A 64 -5.33 -14.61 20.12
N VAL A 65 -4.25 -13.86 20.33
CA VAL A 65 -3.13 -14.31 21.17
C VAL A 65 -3.47 -14.02 22.63
N VAL A 66 -3.40 -15.06 23.47
CA VAL A 66 -3.44 -14.88 24.92
C VAL A 66 -2.03 -14.43 25.33
N GLN A 67 -1.88 -13.18 25.78
CA GLN A 67 -0.66 -12.78 26.47
C GLN A 67 -0.75 -13.33 27.89
N ASP A 68 0.13 -14.27 28.23
CA ASP A 68 0.32 -14.70 29.61
C ASP A 68 0.97 -13.54 30.39
N GLU A 69 0.49 -13.25 31.61
CA GLU A 69 1.01 -12.16 32.46
C GLU A 69 2.27 -12.55 33.25
#